data_AF-A0A194WWQ0-F1
#
_entry.id   AF-A0A194WWQ0-F1
#
_cell.length_a   1.000
_cell.length_b   1.000
_cell.length_c   1.000
_cell.angle_alpha   90.00
_cell.angle_beta   90.00
_cell.angle_gamma   90.00
#
_symmetry.space_group_name_H-M   'P 1'
#
loop_
_entity.id
_entity.type
_entity.pdbx_description
1 polymer ?
#
loop_
_entity_poly.entity_id
_entity_poly.type
_entity_poly.pdbx_seq_one_letter_code
_entity_poly.pdbx_strand_id
1 'polypeptide(L)'
;MSIDLVGGSLPAGELPINCLIRESHEESGLSSEVVSKLAKPVGTISYVTSSDTKTTSGGESGLIRAEVQFIYDMKVGPEIVPMPYDMEASSIDLFTIDEIKNALDDGEFTPANACLMLDFFIRHGLTTFENEENYTQIISRLHRSSGMQTF
;
A
#
# COMPACT_ATOMS: atom_id res chain seq x y z
N MET A 1 -1.20 -17.67 4.37
CA MET A 1 -1.82 -16.45 3.84
C MET A 1 -0.79 -15.84 2.93
N SER A 2 -1.19 -15.52 1.70
CA SER A 2 -0.33 -14.80 0.75
C SER A 2 -0.96 -13.44 0.48
N ILE A 3 -0.13 -12.45 0.20
CA ILE A 3 -0.52 -11.04 -0.01
C ILE A 3 0.06 -10.58 -1.34
N ASP A 4 -0.72 -9.75 -2.00
CA ASP A 4 -0.35 -8.97 -3.19
C ASP A 4 -0.80 -7.52 -2.97
N LEU A 5 -0.16 -6.59 -3.68
CA LEU A 5 -0.42 -5.16 -3.60
C LEU A 5 -0.76 -4.60 -4.97
N VAL A 6 -1.86 -3.86 -5.03
CA VAL A 6 -2.33 -3.17 -6.23
C VAL A 6 -2.75 -1.75 -5.83
N GLY A 7 -2.38 -0.77 -6.64
CA GLY A 7 -2.89 0.59 -6.49
C GLY A 7 -2.04 1.65 -7.16
N GLY A 8 -2.67 2.77 -7.48
CA GLY A 8 -2.03 3.87 -8.18
C GLY A 8 -2.45 5.25 -7.68
N SER A 9 -2.02 6.27 -8.42
CA SER A 9 -2.24 7.66 -8.06
C SER A 9 -3.70 8.07 -8.25
N LEU A 10 -4.32 8.64 -7.21
CA LEU A 10 -5.71 9.12 -7.26
C LEU A 10 -5.80 10.50 -7.95
N PRO A 11 -6.42 10.61 -9.14
CA PRO A 11 -6.68 11.89 -9.79
C PRO A 11 -7.69 12.74 -9.02
N ALA A 12 -7.55 14.06 -9.14
CA ALA A 12 -8.48 14.99 -8.50
C ALA A 12 -9.92 14.79 -9.02
N GLY A 13 -10.87 14.63 -8.09
CA GLY A 13 -12.30 14.42 -8.41
C GLY A 13 -12.70 12.97 -8.66
N GLU A 14 -11.75 12.02 -8.66
CA GLU A 14 -12.06 10.59 -8.71
C GLU A 14 -12.35 10.05 -7.30
N LEU A 15 -13.30 9.13 -7.19
CA LEU A 15 -13.56 8.40 -5.94
C LEU A 15 -12.50 7.30 -5.75
N PRO A 16 -11.97 7.08 -4.53
CA PRO A 16 -10.95 6.06 -4.28
C PRO A 16 -11.31 4.66 -4.80
N ILE A 17 -12.57 4.26 -4.69
CA ILE A 17 -13.05 2.96 -5.20
C ILE A 17 -12.98 2.84 -6.74
N ASN A 18 -13.22 3.94 -7.46
CA ASN A 18 -13.14 3.93 -8.93
C ASN A 18 -11.68 3.79 -9.38
N CYS A 19 -10.78 4.51 -8.70
CA CYS A 19 -9.34 4.36 -8.90
C CYS A 19 -8.90 2.93 -8.64
N LEU A 20 -9.28 2.34 -7.49
CA LEU A 20 -8.93 0.95 -7.18
C LEU A 20 -9.40 -0.03 -8.26
N ILE A 21 -10.63 0.12 -8.78
CA ILE A 21 -11.16 -0.74 -9.85
C ILE A 21 -10.33 -0.63 -11.13
N ARG A 22 -9.95 0.59 -11.53
CA ARG A 22 -9.13 0.83 -12.73
C ARG A 22 -7.75 0.22 -12.57
N GLU A 23 -7.04 0.56 -11.49
CA GLU A 23 -5.67 0.08 -11.23
C GLU A 23 -5.65 -1.46 -11.07
N SER A 24 -6.63 -2.04 -10.39
CA SER A 24 -6.73 -3.52 -10.27
C SER A 24 -6.92 -4.20 -11.62
N HIS A 25 -7.64 -3.57 -12.53
CA HIS A 25 -7.80 -4.12 -13.87
C HIS A 25 -6.49 -4.01 -14.67
N GLU A 26 -5.79 -2.88 -14.58
CA GLU A 26 -4.53 -2.61 -15.28
C GLU A 26 -3.39 -3.52 -14.77
N GLU A 27 -3.15 -3.53 -13.46
CA GLU A 27 -2.01 -4.22 -12.84
C GLU A 27 -2.23 -5.72 -12.65
N SER A 28 -3.49 -6.14 -12.44
CA SER A 28 -3.79 -7.50 -11.97
C SER A 28 -4.89 -8.24 -12.73
N GLY A 29 -5.45 -7.60 -13.77
CA GLY A 29 -6.47 -8.19 -14.65
C GLY A 29 -7.79 -8.50 -13.94
N LEU A 30 -7.98 -7.98 -12.73
CA LEU A 30 -9.17 -8.23 -11.94
C LEU A 30 -10.37 -7.46 -12.50
N SER A 31 -11.50 -8.15 -12.64
CA SER A 31 -12.71 -7.51 -13.14
C SER A 31 -13.29 -6.53 -12.13
N SER A 32 -13.94 -5.48 -12.64
CA SER A 32 -14.61 -4.48 -11.80
C SER A 32 -15.65 -5.08 -10.86
N GLU A 33 -16.34 -6.14 -11.28
CA GLU A 33 -17.31 -6.86 -10.46
C GLU A 33 -16.65 -7.54 -9.25
N VAL A 34 -15.51 -8.21 -9.46
CA VAL A 34 -14.75 -8.88 -8.38
C VAL A 34 -14.28 -7.85 -7.36
N VAL A 35 -13.62 -6.79 -7.83
CA VAL A 35 -13.08 -5.73 -6.96
C VAL A 35 -14.20 -5.04 -6.18
N SER A 36 -15.27 -4.60 -6.86
CA SER A 36 -16.39 -3.90 -6.20
C SER A 36 -17.10 -4.74 -5.15
N LYS A 37 -17.16 -6.06 -5.35
CA LYS A 37 -17.86 -6.99 -4.44
C LYS A 37 -17.01 -7.32 -3.22
N LEU A 38 -15.72 -7.57 -3.44
CA LEU A 38 -14.83 -8.15 -2.44
C LEU A 38 -14.02 -7.09 -1.66
N ALA A 39 -13.64 -5.98 -2.30
CA ALA A 39 -12.88 -4.93 -1.65
C ALA A 39 -13.68 -4.30 -0.49
N LYS A 40 -13.02 -4.14 0.65
CA LYS A 40 -13.58 -3.50 1.85
C LYS A 40 -12.69 -2.34 2.25
N PRO A 41 -13.22 -1.11 2.37
CA PRO A 41 -12.44 0.00 2.89
C PRO A 41 -12.06 -0.29 4.34
N VAL A 42 -10.78 -0.16 4.67
CA VAL A 42 -10.25 -0.47 6.02
C VAL A 42 -9.57 0.72 6.69
N GLY A 43 -9.48 1.86 6.01
CA GLY A 43 -9.02 3.11 6.59
C GLY A 43 -8.10 3.87 5.65
N THR A 44 -7.26 4.71 6.26
CA THR A 44 -6.26 5.51 5.55
C THR A 44 -5.00 5.59 6.37
N ILE A 45 -3.84 5.61 5.70
CA ILE A 45 -2.58 6.04 6.29
C ILE A 45 -2.17 7.38 5.70
N SER A 46 -1.48 8.18 6.51
CA SER A 46 -0.90 9.44 6.12
C SER A 46 0.52 9.53 6.67
N TYR A 47 1.49 9.70 5.77
CA TYR A 47 2.90 9.74 6.13
C TYR A 47 3.63 10.80 5.31
N VAL A 48 4.83 11.13 5.76
CA VAL A 48 5.70 12.10 5.09
C VAL A 48 7.05 11.44 4.84
N THR A 49 7.48 11.45 3.58
CA THR A 49 8.81 11.01 3.18
C THR A 49 9.63 12.21 2.73
N SER A 50 10.95 12.08 2.80
CA SER A 50 11.88 13.00 2.17
C SER A 50 12.68 12.23 1.14
N SER A 51 12.79 12.75 -0.08
CA SER A 51 13.69 12.16 -1.07
C SER A 51 15.13 12.22 -0.56
N ASP A 52 15.86 11.13 -0.73
CA ASP A 52 17.30 11.07 -0.57
C ASP A 52 17.94 10.70 -1.92
N THR A 53 19.27 10.76 -2.00
CA THR A 53 19.99 10.45 -3.25
C THR A 53 19.79 9.02 -3.76
N LYS A 54 19.23 8.11 -2.96
CA LYS A 54 18.97 6.71 -3.33
C LYS A 54 17.54 6.49 -3.83
N THR A 55 16.58 7.29 -3.37
CA THR A 55 15.15 7.20 -3.69
C THR A 55 14.73 8.15 -4.82
N THR A 56 15.61 9.07 -5.22
CA THR A 56 15.42 9.88 -6.42
C THR A 56 15.90 9.16 -7.68
N SER A 57 15.00 8.81 -8.59
CA SER A 57 15.32 8.45 -9.98
C SER A 57 15.84 9.67 -10.78
N GLY A 58 16.89 10.34 -10.29
CA GLY A 58 17.46 11.55 -10.89
C GLY A 58 16.84 12.89 -10.48
N GLY A 59 15.95 12.91 -9.46
CA GLY A 59 15.34 14.11 -8.88
C GLY A 59 16.20 14.83 -7.83
N GLU A 60 15.71 15.96 -7.33
CA GLU A 60 16.37 16.74 -6.27
C GLU A 60 16.24 16.02 -4.91
N SER A 61 17.33 15.99 -4.14
CA SER A 61 17.37 15.45 -2.78
C SER A 61 16.72 16.43 -1.79
N GLY A 62 16.02 15.92 -0.78
CA GLY A 62 15.35 16.72 0.25
C GLY A 62 13.92 17.14 -0.08
N LEU A 63 13.33 16.63 -1.16
CA LEU A 63 11.92 16.87 -1.49
C LEU A 63 11.02 16.18 -0.47
N ILE A 64 10.22 16.96 0.23
CA ILE A 64 9.24 16.46 1.17
C ILE A 64 7.98 16.05 0.40
N ARG A 65 7.56 14.80 0.54
CA ARG A 65 6.32 14.26 -0.02
C ARG A 65 5.40 13.86 1.12
N ALA A 66 4.26 14.53 1.22
CA ALA A 66 3.17 14.12 2.10
C ALA A 66 2.17 13.31 1.28
N GLU A 67 1.82 12.11 1.77
CA GLU A 67 0.96 11.19 1.05
C GLU A 67 -0.17 10.71 1.96
N VAL A 68 -1.34 10.48 1.36
CA VAL A 68 -2.47 9.82 1.98
C VAL A 68 -2.86 8.65 1.08
N GLN A 69 -2.94 7.46 1.65
CA GLN A 69 -3.41 6.27 0.94
C GLN A 69 -4.77 5.86 1.46
N PHE A 70 -5.71 5.57 0.55
CA PHE A 70 -7.01 4.98 0.86
C PHE A 70 -6.92 3.47 0.73
N ILE A 71 -7.13 2.77 1.84
CA ILE A 71 -6.77 1.35 1.91
C ILE A 71 -8.03 0.50 1.82
N TYR A 72 -7.92 -0.54 0.99
CA TYR A 72 -8.92 -1.59 0.85
C TYR A 72 -8.28 -2.94 1.10
N ASP A 73 -8.94 -3.77 1.90
CA ASP A 73 -8.60 -5.19 1.99
C ASP A 73 -9.53 -5.97 1.05
N MET A 74 -8.96 -6.93 0.32
CA MET A 74 -9.71 -7.83 -0.56
C MET A 74 -9.27 -9.27 -0.30
N LYS A 75 -10.17 -10.06 0.30
CA LYS A 75 -9.91 -11.49 0.48
C LYS A 75 -10.30 -12.24 -0.79
N VAL A 76 -9.32 -12.81 -1.46
CA VAL A 76 -9.49 -13.62 -2.67
C VAL A 76 -9.38 -15.11 -2.35
N GLY A 77 -10.20 -15.92 -3.03
CA GLY A 77 -10.09 -17.37 -3.02
C GLY A 77 -9.05 -17.87 -4.04
N PRO A 78 -8.61 -19.14 -3.95
CA PRO A 78 -7.61 -19.72 -4.85
C PRO A 78 -8.04 -19.76 -6.33
N GLU A 79 -9.33 -19.56 -6.62
CA GLU A 79 -9.90 -19.48 -7.96
C GLU A 79 -9.61 -18.16 -8.68
N ILE A 80 -9.22 -17.11 -7.94
CA ILE A 80 -8.86 -15.81 -8.50
C ILE A 80 -7.33 -15.77 -8.60
N VAL A 81 -6.81 -15.95 -9.81
CA VAL A 81 -5.37 -15.85 -10.10
C VAL A 81 -5.14 -14.51 -10.82
N PRO A 82 -4.52 -13.52 -10.16
CA PRO A 82 -4.23 -12.26 -10.79
C PRO A 82 -3.22 -12.46 -11.94
N MET A 83 -3.38 -11.71 -13.02
CA MET A 83 -2.47 -11.74 -14.17
C MET A 83 -2.30 -10.31 -14.70
N PRO A 84 -1.06 -9.86 -14.99
CA PRO A 84 -0.84 -8.56 -15.61
C PRO A 84 -1.70 -8.41 -16.86
N TYR A 85 -2.50 -7.35 -16.92
CA TYR A 85 -3.33 -7.08 -18.09
C TYR A 85 -2.61 -6.16 -19.07
N ASP A 86 -1.85 -5.19 -18.56
CA ASP A 86 -0.98 -4.34 -19.36
C ASP A 86 0.52 -4.70 -19.23
N MET A 87 1.37 -3.91 -19.88
CA MET A 87 2.82 -4.09 -19.89
C MET A 87 3.53 -3.41 -18.70
N GLU A 88 2.79 -2.75 -17.79
CA GLU A 88 3.37 -1.98 -16.68
C GLU A 88 3.77 -2.90 -15.52
N ALA A 89 3.03 -3.99 -15.26
CA ALA A 89 3.40 -5.01 -14.30
C ALA A 89 4.21 -6.15 -14.96
N SER A 90 5.49 -6.30 -14.60
CA SER A 90 6.36 -7.35 -15.15
C SER A 90 6.09 -8.75 -14.58
N SER A 91 5.55 -8.84 -13.37
CA SER A 91 5.13 -10.07 -12.68
C SER A 91 4.18 -9.73 -11.54
N ILE A 92 3.31 -10.66 -11.17
CA ILE A 92 2.54 -10.62 -9.93
C ILE A 92 3.08 -11.72 -9.03
N ASP A 93 3.69 -11.30 -7.93
CA ASP A 93 4.37 -12.18 -7.00
C ASP A 93 3.55 -12.28 -5.71
N LEU A 94 3.18 -13.49 -5.33
CA LEU A 94 2.44 -13.76 -4.10
C LEU A 94 3.43 -13.99 -2.96
N PHE A 95 3.43 -13.09 -1.99
CA PHE A 95 4.33 -13.21 -0.84
C PHE A 95 3.62 -13.80 0.37
N THR A 96 4.31 -14.68 1.10
CA THR A 96 3.96 -15.06 2.46
C THR A 96 4.26 -13.94 3.44
N ILE A 97 3.68 -14.01 4.64
CA ILE A 97 3.93 -13.02 5.71
C ILE A 97 5.42 -12.93 6.07
N ASP A 98 6.12 -14.06 6.12
CA ASP A 98 7.53 -14.08 6.50
C ASP A 98 8.42 -13.50 5.39
N GLU A 99 8.09 -13.71 4.12
CA GLU A 99 8.81 -13.09 3.00
C GLU A 99 8.63 -11.56 3.01
N ILE A 100 7.41 -11.06 3.29
CA ILE A 100 7.17 -9.62 3.42
C ILE A 100 7.96 -9.02 4.58
N LYS A 101 8.02 -9.72 5.73
CA LYS A 101 8.81 -9.25 6.87
C LYS A 101 10.29 -9.14 6.53
N ASN A 102 10.85 -10.17 5.90
CA ASN A 102 12.26 -10.14 5.48
C ASN A 102 12.51 -8.98 4.48
N ALA A 103 11.64 -8.81 3.48
CA ALA A 103 11.76 -7.73 2.50
C ALA A 103 11.59 -6.33 3.11
N LEU A 104 10.78 -6.18 4.17
CA LEU A 104 10.69 -4.94 4.95
C LEU A 104 11.98 -4.66 5.72
N ASP A 105 12.55 -5.68 6.38
CA ASP A 105 13.80 -5.57 7.13
C ASP A 105 15.00 -5.25 6.22
N ASP A 106 15.00 -5.81 5.02
CA ASP A 106 16.03 -5.59 3.99
C ASP A 106 15.83 -4.28 3.21
N GLY A 107 14.71 -3.58 3.43
CA GLY A 107 14.41 -2.28 2.82
C GLY A 107 14.09 -2.36 1.31
N GLU A 108 13.55 -3.48 0.86
CA GLU A 108 13.25 -3.74 -0.56
C GLU A 108 11.97 -3.05 -1.03
N PHE A 109 11.07 -2.69 -0.12
CA PHE A 109 9.83 -1.98 -0.43
C PHE A 109 10.04 -0.47 -0.62
N THR A 110 9.27 0.10 -1.55
CA THR A 110 9.08 1.55 -1.58
C THR A 110 8.46 2.01 -0.26
N PRO A 111 8.68 3.27 0.17
CA PRO A 111 8.05 3.78 1.39
C PRO A 111 6.52 3.62 1.41
N ALA A 112 5.88 3.76 0.24
CA ALA A 112 4.43 3.60 0.09
C ALA A 112 3.98 2.17 0.42
N ASN A 113 4.63 1.16 -0.17
CA ASN A 113 4.29 -0.25 0.04
C ASN A 113 4.68 -0.70 1.46
N ALA A 114 5.81 -0.21 1.98
CA ALA A 114 6.24 -0.51 3.33
C ALA A 114 5.23 -0.01 4.38
N CYS A 115 4.76 1.23 4.24
CA CYS A 115 3.76 1.79 5.15
C CYS A 115 2.42 1.03 5.09
N LEU A 116 2.00 0.64 3.88
CA LEU A 116 0.79 -0.17 3.68
C LEU A 116 0.90 -1.56 4.33
N MET A 117 2.04 -2.23 4.20
CA MET A 117 2.29 -3.53 4.84
C MET A 117 2.30 -3.45 6.37
N LEU A 118 2.93 -2.40 6.93
CA LEU A 118 2.92 -2.18 8.37
C LEU A 118 1.50 -1.94 8.91
N ASP A 119 0.69 -1.15 8.21
CA ASP A 119 -0.73 -0.95 8.55
C ASP A 119 -1.51 -2.27 8.51
N PHE A 120 -1.32 -3.08 7.45
CA PHE A 120 -1.93 -4.39 7.35
C PHE A 120 -1.54 -5.30 8.53
N PHE A 121 -0.24 -5.39 8.85
CA PHE A 121 0.23 -6.20 9.98
C PHE A 121 -0.35 -5.77 11.31
N ILE A 122 -0.50 -4.46 11.54
CA ILE A 122 -1.10 -3.91 12.76
C ILE A 122 -2.60 -4.26 12.83
N ARG A 123 -3.36 -4.00 11.76
CA ARG A 123 -4.81 -4.26 11.74
C ARG A 123 -5.15 -5.75 11.87
N HIS A 124 -4.29 -6.62 11.37
CA HIS A 124 -4.47 -8.08 11.43
C HIS A 124 -3.76 -8.74 12.63
N GLY A 125 -3.18 -7.97 13.54
CA GLY A 125 -2.59 -8.48 14.79
C GLY A 125 -1.28 -9.26 14.63
N LEU A 126 -0.60 -9.09 13.49
CA LEU A 126 0.73 -9.64 13.22
C LEU A 126 1.83 -8.82 13.91
N THR A 127 1.59 -7.51 14.01
CA THR A 127 2.40 -6.55 14.77
C THR A 127 1.53 -5.95 15.87
N THR A 128 1.98 -6.04 17.11
CA THR A 128 1.24 -5.67 18.32
C THR A 128 2.17 -4.92 19.28
N PHE A 129 1.59 -4.23 20.26
CA PHE A 129 2.38 -3.56 21.29
C PHE A 129 3.17 -4.53 22.19
N GLU A 130 2.87 -5.83 22.17
CA GLU A 130 3.58 -6.87 22.93
C GLU A 130 4.82 -7.41 22.19
N ASN A 131 4.85 -7.30 20.85
CA ASN A 131 5.90 -7.91 20.02
C ASN A 131 6.73 -6.91 19.20
N GLU A 132 6.43 -5.61 19.28
CA GLU A 132 7.15 -4.56 18.57
C GLU A 132 7.42 -3.37 19.49
N GLU A 133 8.70 -3.15 19.82
CA GLU A 133 9.14 -2.10 20.75
C GLU A 133 8.82 -0.69 20.22
N ASN A 134 8.83 -0.52 18.90
CA ASN A 134 8.57 0.77 18.24
C ASN A 134 7.10 0.96 17.85
N TYR A 135 6.18 0.11 18.33
CA TYR A 135 4.79 0.07 17.88
C TYR A 135 4.11 1.45 17.90
N THR A 136 4.27 2.18 19.01
CA THR A 136 3.70 3.53 19.17
C THR A 136 4.29 4.54 18.18
N GLN A 137 5.59 4.45 17.91
CA GLN A 137 6.26 5.29 16.93
C GLN A 137 5.77 4.96 15.51
N ILE A 138 5.66 3.68 15.17
CA ILE A 138 5.17 3.22 13.87
C ILE A 138 3.76 3.77 13.61
N ILE A 139 2.81 3.53 14.53
CA ILE A 139 1.44 4.04 14.40
C ILE A 139 1.42 5.56 14.26
N SER A 140 2.18 6.28 15.09
CA SER A 140 2.22 7.75 15.02
C SER A 140 2.74 8.28 13.69
N ARG A 141 3.63 7.53 13.02
CA ARG A 141 4.19 7.88 11.71
C ARG A 141 3.27 7.48 10.56
N LEU A 142 2.51 6.39 10.70
CA LEU A 142 1.50 5.96 9.74
C LEU A 142 0.26 6.84 9.73
N HIS A 143 -0.02 7.57 10.81
CA HIS A 143 -1.13 8.52 10.90
C HIS A 143 -0.64 9.94 11.19
N ARG A 144 0.48 10.31 10.58
CA ARG A 144 1.04 11.65 10.73
C ARG A 144 0.12 12.66 10.05
N SER A 145 -0.39 13.62 10.82
CA SER A 145 -1.10 14.75 10.25
C SER A 145 -0.17 15.53 9.31
N SER A 146 -0.62 15.81 8.10
CA SER A 146 0.11 16.62 7.12
C SER A 146 0.19 18.09 7.51
N GLY A 147 -0.51 18.52 8.56
CA GLY A 147 -0.53 19.91 9.04
C GLY A 147 -1.20 20.88 8.05
N MET A 148 -1.71 20.39 6.92
CA MET A 148 -2.50 21.18 5.99
C MET A 148 -3.88 21.37 6.59
N GLN A 149 -4.28 22.62 6.86
CA GLN A 149 -5.67 22.96 7.14
C GLN A 149 -6.51 22.50 5.94
N THR A 150 -7.28 21.43 6.12
CA THR A 150 -8.43 21.17 5.28
C THR A 150 -9.57 22.10 5.71
N PHE A 151 -10.29 22.62 4.72
CA PHE A 151 -11.23 23.75 4.76
C PHE A 151 -12.18 23.78 5.97
#